data_AF-A0A7V8ZI49-F1
#
_entry.id   AF-A0A7V8ZI49-F1
#
_cell.length_a   1.000
_cell.length_b   1.000
_cell.length_c   1.000
_cell.angle_alpha   90.00
_cell.angle_beta   90.00
_cell.angle_gamma   90.00
#
_symmetry.space_group_name_H-M   'P 1'
#
loop_
_entity.id
_entity.type
_entity.pdbx_description
1 polymer ?
#
loop_
_entity_poly.entity_id
_entity_poly.type
_entity_poly.pdbx_seq_one_letter_code
_entity_poly.pdbx_strand_id
1 'polypeptide(L)'
;MIRVWKSARRAPAAAPPYALLSYLMRYPEDGLELAAAEVAALPDGEPREALERFLAASGEDVDSQVRYVATFDMKRSVTPHLTYYEHGDTRRRGVALLRLKRLFREAGLPVADGELPDHLAVILAFAALAPDGYGEAVLAEHRPALELLRGALHRSESPYAHVLDALVAGLPALKSEEHEELVKMAADGPPDEDVGLEPFGPPEAMPTGARR
;
A
#
# COMPACT_ATOMS: atom_id res chain seq x y z
N MET A 1 6.65 47.83 12.60
CA MET A 1 5.59 46.84 12.87
C MET A 1 5.90 45.58 12.08
N ILE A 2 6.51 44.58 12.70
CA ILE A 2 6.77 43.27 12.06
C ILE A 2 5.93 42.25 12.83
N ARG A 3 4.87 41.75 12.20
CA ARG A 3 4.04 40.66 12.74
C ARG A 3 4.83 39.37 12.58
N VAL A 4 5.39 38.87 13.68
CA VAL A 4 5.92 37.51 13.78
C VAL A 4 4.72 36.57 13.78
N TRP A 5 4.53 35.82 12.68
CA TRP A 5 3.59 34.72 12.63
C TRP A 5 4.10 33.63 13.59
N LYS A 6 3.41 33.44 14.71
CA LYS A 6 3.56 32.23 15.51
C LYS A 6 3.07 31.08 14.64
N SER A 7 3.99 30.32 14.06
CA SER A 7 3.70 28.99 13.53
C SER A 7 3.03 28.21 14.66
N ALA A 8 1.74 27.91 14.48
CA ALA A 8 1.02 27.04 15.38
C ALA A 8 1.69 25.66 15.29
N ARG A 9 2.37 25.26 16.36
CA ARG A 9 2.83 23.87 16.50
C ARG A 9 1.58 23.00 16.48
N ARG A 10 1.31 22.36 15.35
CA ARG A 10 0.31 21.30 15.23
C ARG A 10 0.68 20.26 16.28
N ALA A 11 -0.25 19.89 17.15
CA ALA A 11 -0.07 18.74 18.04
C ALA A 11 0.35 17.53 17.18
N PRO A 12 1.19 16.62 17.69
CA PRO A 12 1.51 15.41 16.93
C PRO A 12 0.19 14.74 16.56
N ALA A 13 -0.02 14.49 15.26
CA ALA A 13 -1.18 13.75 14.81
C ALA A 13 -1.17 12.40 15.53
N ALA A 14 -2.32 11.97 16.04
CA ALA A 14 -2.43 10.60 16.55
C ALA A 14 -2.00 9.63 15.43
N ALA A 15 -1.28 8.57 15.79
CA ALA A 15 -0.88 7.57 14.82
C ALA A 15 -2.11 7.04 14.07
N PRO A 16 -2.02 6.78 12.75
CA PRO A 16 -3.12 6.19 12.01
C PRO A 16 -3.61 4.89 12.67
N PRO A 17 -4.90 4.56 12.59
CA PRO A 17 -5.45 3.33 13.16
C PRO A 17 -5.07 2.10 12.31
N TYR A 18 -3.78 1.75 12.28
CA TYR A 18 -3.19 0.78 11.35
C TYR A 18 -3.91 -0.57 11.31
N ALA A 19 -4.38 -1.08 12.46
CA ALA A 19 -5.10 -2.36 12.52
C ALA A 19 -6.44 -2.30 11.76
N LEU A 20 -7.20 -1.21 11.95
CA LEU A 20 -8.46 -0.98 11.25
C LEU A 20 -8.23 -0.76 9.76
N LEU A 21 -7.21 0.03 9.40
CA LEU A 21 -6.84 0.24 8.00
C LEU A 21 -6.39 -1.06 7.33
N SER A 22 -5.63 -1.91 8.04
CA SER A 22 -5.25 -3.24 7.56
C SER A 22 -6.48 -4.08 7.27
N TYR A 23 -7.44 -4.13 8.19
CA TYR A 23 -8.69 -4.87 8.01
C TYR A 23 -9.46 -4.41 6.78
N LEU A 24 -9.64 -3.09 6.61
CA LEU A 24 -10.37 -2.51 5.47
C LEU A 24 -9.67 -2.69 4.11
N MET A 25 -8.35 -2.89 4.09
CA MET A 25 -7.58 -3.14 2.88
C MET A 25 -7.43 -4.63 2.53
N ARG A 26 -7.98 -5.54 3.34
CA ARG A 26 -8.05 -6.96 2.97
C ARG A 26 -9.20 -7.18 2.02
N TYR A 27 -9.16 -8.32 1.33
CA TYR A 27 -10.32 -8.80 0.59
C TYR A 27 -11.53 -8.84 1.54
N PRO A 28 -12.66 -8.22 1.16
CA PRO A 28 -13.76 -8.00 2.09
C PRO A 28 -14.41 -9.34 2.45
N GLU A 29 -14.48 -9.56 3.75
CA GLU A 29 -15.28 -10.60 4.38
C GLU A 29 -16.44 -9.94 5.14
N ASP A 30 -17.32 -10.73 5.74
CA ASP A 30 -18.34 -10.20 6.64
C ASP A 30 -17.69 -9.42 7.81
N GLY A 31 -18.31 -8.32 8.23
CA GLY A 31 -17.85 -7.55 9.40
C GLY A 31 -17.69 -6.04 9.22
N LEU A 32 -18.24 -5.44 8.17
CA LEU A 32 -18.26 -3.97 8.00
C LEU A 32 -18.92 -3.25 9.19
N GLU A 33 -19.90 -3.88 9.85
CA GLU A 33 -20.53 -3.37 11.08
C GLU A 33 -19.53 -3.21 12.24
N LEU A 34 -18.60 -4.15 12.40
CA LEU A 34 -17.56 -4.07 13.41
C LEU A 34 -16.60 -2.92 13.10
N ALA A 35 -16.20 -2.79 11.83
CA ALA A 35 -15.39 -1.65 11.39
C ALA A 35 -16.10 -0.32 11.65
N ALA A 36 -17.42 -0.24 11.46
CA ALA A 36 -18.19 0.96 11.75
C ALA A 36 -18.17 1.36 13.23
N ALA A 37 -18.28 0.38 14.14
CA ALA A 37 -18.15 0.63 15.57
C ALA A 37 -16.74 1.15 15.95
N GLU A 38 -15.69 0.55 15.39
CA GLU A 38 -14.31 0.99 15.61
C GLU A 38 -14.06 2.40 15.08
N VAL A 39 -14.59 2.74 13.89
CA VAL A 39 -14.51 4.11 13.33
C VAL A 39 -15.19 5.12 14.25
N ALA A 40 -16.38 4.79 14.78
CA ALA A 40 -17.10 5.69 15.68
C ALA A 40 -16.38 5.93 17.02
N ALA A 41 -15.48 5.02 17.42
CA ALA A 41 -14.67 5.13 18.63
C ALA A 41 -13.36 5.92 18.42
N LEU A 42 -12.98 6.23 17.17
CA LEU A 42 -11.80 7.04 16.88
C LEU A 42 -11.97 8.48 17.39
N PRO A 43 -10.87 9.16 17.78
CA PRO A 43 -10.91 10.60 18.04
C PRO A 43 -11.40 11.39 16.83
N ASP A 44 -12.06 12.51 17.09
CA ASP A 44 -12.45 13.43 16.03
C ASP A 44 -11.24 13.94 15.25
N GLY A 45 -11.38 13.99 13.92
CA GLY A 45 -10.35 14.47 13.02
C GLY A 45 -10.40 13.80 11.65
N GLU A 46 -9.47 14.22 10.80
CA GLU A 46 -9.41 13.83 9.39
C GLU A 46 -9.39 12.31 9.15
N PRO A 47 -8.68 11.47 9.94
CA PRO A 47 -8.75 10.02 9.77
C PRO A 47 -10.16 9.44 10.00
N ARG A 48 -10.85 9.90 11.05
CA ARG A 48 -12.22 9.44 11.35
C ARG A 48 -13.18 9.87 10.25
N GLU A 49 -13.16 11.14 9.87
CA GLU A 49 -14.03 11.69 8.82
C GLU A 49 -13.84 10.97 7.48
N ALA A 50 -12.59 10.62 7.13
CA ALA A 50 -12.30 9.85 5.92
C ALA A 50 -12.88 8.44 6.00
N LEU A 51 -12.71 7.74 7.13
CA LEU A 51 -13.27 6.40 7.29
C LEU A 51 -14.81 6.40 7.35
N GLU A 52 -15.44 7.44 7.90
CA GLU A 52 -16.90 7.60 7.83
C GLU A 52 -17.40 7.74 6.38
N ARG A 53 -16.66 8.46 5.52
CA ARG A 53 -16.96 8.53 4.07
C ARG A 53 -16.80 7.17 3.38
N PHE A 54 -15.76 6.41 3.72
CA PHE A 54 -15.59 5.04 3.22
C PHE A 54 -16.79 4.17 3.59
N LEU A 55 -17.20 4.18 4.85
CA LEU A 55 -18.31 3.36 5.35
C LEU A 55 -19.64 3.75 4.69
N ALA A 56 -19.90 5.05 4.52
CA ALA A 56 -21.10 5.52 3.84
C ALA A 56 -21.16 5.02 2.38
N ALA A 57 -20.04 5.07 1.66
CA ALA A 57 -19.98 4.61 0.28
C ALA A 57 -19.99 3.06 0.14
N SER A 58 -19.49 2.34 1.14
CA SER A 58 -19.38 0.87 1.13
C SER A 58 -20.61 0.15 1.69
N GLY A 59 -21.34 0.76 2.63
CA GLY A 59 -22.55 0.18 3.23
C GLY A 59 -23.72 0.02 2.26
N GLU A 60 -23.69 0.70 1.12
CA GLU A 60 -24.69 0.58 0.06
C GLU A 60 -24.38 -0.57 -0.94
N ASP A 61 -23.21 -1.21 -0.83
CA ASP A 61 -22.79 -2.23 -1.78
C ASP A 61 -23.27 -3.64 -1.41
N VAL A 62 -24.08 -4.23 -2.29
CA VAL A 62 -24.54 -5.61 -2.13
C VAL A 62 -23.42 -6.61 -2.47
N ASP A 63 -22.37 -6.18 -3.17
CA ASP A 63 -21.25 -7.04 -3.59
C ASP A 63 -19.88 -6.36 -3.41
N SER A 64 -19.52 -6.12 -2.15
CA SER A 64 -18.24 -5.50 -1.76
C SER A 64 -17.03 -6.26 -2.31
N GLN A 65 -17.15 -7.58 -2.47
CA GLN A 65 -16.13 -8.45 -3.06
C GLN A 65 -15.90 -8.15 -4.53
N VAL A 66 -16.97 -8.05 -5.34
CA VAL A 66 -16.85 -7.65 -6.74
C VAL A 66 -16.24 -6.26 -6.86
N ARG A 67 -16.64 -5.30 -6.02
CA ARG A 67 -16.01 -3.96 -6.02
C ARG A 67 -14.53 -4.00 -5.68
N TYR A 68 -14.12 -4.81 -4.70
CA TYR A 68 -12.71 -4.95 -4.34
C TYR A 68 -11.88 -5.45 -5.53
N VAL A 69 -12.31 -6.55 -6.15
CA VAL A 69 -11.63 -7.11 -7.34
C VAL A 69 -11.62 -6.12 -8.49
N ALA A 70 -12.76 -5.48 -8.78
CA ALA A 70 -12.85 -4.47 -9.83
C ALA A 70 -11.92 -3.26 -9.58
N THR A 71 -11.66 -2.94 -8.31
CA THR A 71 -10.75 -1.87 -7.91
C THR A 71 -9.29 -2.31 -8.07
N PHE A 72 -8.88 -3.39 -7.39
CA PHE A 72 -7.46 -3.68 -7.16
C PHE A 72 -6.84 -4.64 -8.20
N ASP A 73 -7.63 -5.49 -8.85
CA ASP A 73 -7.09 -6.55 -9.72
C ASP A 73 -7.12 -6.17 -11.22
N MET A 74 -7.94 -5.19 -11.59
CA MET A 74 -8.16 -4.85 -13.00
C MET A 74 -7.07 -3.95 -13.60
N LYS A 75 -6.35 -3.18 -12.77
CA LYS A 75 -5.39 -2.17 -13.23
C LYS A 75 -4.15 -2.14 -12.34
N ARG A 76 -2.98 -2.23 -12.99
CA ARG A 76 -1.65 -2.12 -12.36
C ARG A 76 -1.45 -0.81 -11.57
N SER A 77 -2.10 0.28 -11.95
CA SER A 77 -1.96 1.59 -11.30
C SER A 77 -2.59 1.69 -9.91
N VAL A 78 -3.45 0.74 -9.54
CA VAL A 78 -4.17 0.69 -8.26
C VAL A 78 -3.87 -0.59 -7.50
N THR A 79 -2.77 -1.29 -7.82
CA THR A 79 -2.41 -2.51 -7.08
C THR A 79 -2.07 -2.20 -5.61
N PRO A 80 -2.46 -3.05 -4.65
CA PRO A 80 -2.10 -2.86 -3.25
C PRO A 80 -0.66 -3.30 -2.93
N HIS A 81 0.15 -3.68 -3.94
CA HIS A 81 1.54 -4.11 -3.77
C HIS A 81 2.52 -2.93 -3.93
N LEU A 82 3.05 -2.39 -2.83
CA LEU A 82 3.78 -1.12 -2.87
C LEU A 82 5.11 -1.21 -3.64
N THR A 83 5.84 -2.31 -3.52
CA THR A 83 7.13 -2.48 -4.23
C THR A 83 6.96 -2.56 -5.76
N TYR A 84 5.75 -2.86 -6.24
CA TYR A 84 5.46 -2.87 -7.67
C TYR A 84 5.63 -1.48 -8.29
N TYR A 85 5.24 -0.41 -7.59
CA TYR A 85 5.34 0.95 -8.10
C TYR A 85 6.79 1.36 -8.41
N GLU A 86 7.75 0.85 -7.64
CA GLU A 86 9.17 1.20 -7.77
C GLU A 86 9.94 0.25 -8.70
N HIS A 87 9.52 -1.01 -8.78
CA HIS A 87 10.33 -2.06 -9.40
C HIS A 87 9.61 -2.88 -10.47
N GLY A 88 8.30 -2.67 -10.65
CA GLY A 88 7.48 -3.49 -11.54
C GLY A 88 7.64 -4.98 -11.25
N ASP A 89 7.49 -5.82 -12.27
CA ASP A 89 7.71 -7.27 -12.15
C ASP A 89 9.16 -7.67 -12.46
N THR A 90 10.13 -6.84 -12.07
CA THR A 90 11.55 -7.12 -12.31
C THR A 90 12.18 -7.95 -11.19
N ARG A 91 13.39 -8.47 -11.44
CA ARG A 91 14.21 -9.13 -10.39
C ARG A 91 14.47 -8.23 -9.18
N ARG A 92 14.47 -6.91 -9.36
CA ARG A 92 14.66 -5.94 -8.27
C ARG A 92 13.51 -5.99 -7.27
N ARG A 93 12.28 -6.24 -7.74
CA ARG A 93 11.11 -6.46 -6.86
C ARG A 93 11.34 -7.65 -5.95
N GLY A 94 11.85 -8.76 -6.49
CA GLY A 94 12.21 -9.94 -5.68
C GLY A 94 13.20 -9.63 -4.55
N VAL A 95 14.19 -8.77 -4.78
CA VAL A 95 15.14 -8.33 -3.75
C VAL A 95 14.46 -7.46 -2.68
N ALA A 96 13.58 -6.53 -3.08
CA ALA A 96 12.80 -5.71 -2.15
C ALA A 96 11.90 -6.56 -1.24
N LEU A 97 11.20 -7.55 -1.81
CA LEU A 97 10.37 -8.49 -1.05
C LEU A 97 11.19 -9.29 -0.03
N LEU A 98 12.40 -9.73 -0.40
CA LEU A 98 13.29 -10.42 0.54
C LEU A 98 13.77 -9.50 1.67
N ARG A 99 14.02 -8.22 1.39
CA ARG A 99 14.38 -7.21 2.39
C ARG A 99 13.24 -7.01 3.39
N LEU A 100 12.01 -6.82 2.91
CA LEU A 100 10.84 -6.68 3.79
C LEU A 100 10.63 -7.93 4.66
N LYS A 101 10.73 -9.15 4.09
CA LYS A 101 10.64 -10.39 4.88
C LYS A 101 11.69 -10.48 5.99
N ARG A 102 12.91 -10.00 5.75
CA ARG A 102 13.97 -9.95 6.77
C ARG A 102 13.62 -8.95 7.87
N LEU A 103 13.22 -7.73 7.50
CA LEU A 103 12.82 -6.68 8.44
C LEU A 103 11.67 -7.15 9.35
N PHE A 104 10.66 -7.77 8.77
CA PHE A 104 9.50 -8.31 9.50
C PHE A 104 9.93 -9.37 10.52
N ARG A 105 10.85 -10.26 10.14
CA ARG A 105 11.42 -11.26 11.05
C ARG A 105 12.27 -10.64 12.15
N GLU A 106 13.06 -9.63 11.84
CA GLU A 106 13.88 -8.90 12.82
C GLU A 106 13.02 -8.19 13.88
N ALA A 107 11.85 -7.70 13.48
CA ALA A 107 10.84 -7.15 14.39
C ALA A 107 10.02 -8.21 15.14
N GLY A 108 10.29 -9.52 14.93
CA GLY A 108 9.58 -10.61 15.60
C GLY A 108 8.22 -10.98 14.99
N LEU A 109 7.88 -10.45 13.81
CA LEU A 109 6.59 -10.62 13.14
C LEU A 109 6.77 -11.17 11.71
N PRO A 110 7.21 -12.43 11.55
CA PRO A 110 7.41 -13.01 10.22
C PRO A 110 6.08 -13.06 9.44
N VAL A 111 6.14 -12.76 8.14
CA VAL A 111 4.99 -12.88 7.24
C VAL A 111 4.59 -14.34 7.07
N ALA A 112 3.28 -14.60 7.02
CA ALA A 112 2.73 -15.93 6.78
C ALA A 112 3.14 -16.50 5.42
N ASP A 113 3.22 -17.82 5.33
CA ASP A 113 3.51 -18.49 4.07
C ASP A 113 2.41 -18.22 3.03
N GLY A 114 2.80 -17.92 1.80
CA GLY A 114 1.88 -17.60 0.70
C GLY A 114 1.48 -16.12 0.61
N GLU A 115 1.77 -15.31 1.63
CA GLU A 115 1.48 -13.88 1.61
C GLU A 115 2.72 -13.05 1.20
N LEU A 116 2.49 -11.97 0.44
CA LEU A 116 3.56 -11.06 0.05
C LEU A 116 3.71 -9.94 1.08
N PRO A 117 4.94 -9.64 1.52
CA PRO A 117 5.21 -8.63 2.55
C PRO A 117 4.88 -7.20 2.11
N ASP A 118 4.76 -6.95 0.80
CA ASP A 118 4.53 -5.63 0.23
C ASP A 118 3.06 -5.28 0.00
N HIS A 119 2.14 -6.22 0.29
CA HIS A 119 0.72 -5.94 0.22
C HIS A 119 0.36 -4.91 1.31
N LEU A 120 -0.38 -3.87 0.96
CA LEU A 120 -0.67 -2.75 1.86
C LEU A 120 -1.32 -3.21 3.17
N ALA A 121 -2.28 -4.13 3.12
CA ALA A 121 -2.88 -4.70 4.34
C ALA A 121 -1.86 -5.37 5.26
N VAL A 122 -0.81 -6.00 4.71
CA VAL A 122 0.26 -6.69 5.45
C VAL A 122 1.18 -5.67 6.11
N ILE A 123 1.57 -4.64 5.37
CA ILE A 123 2.37 -3.52 5.91
C ILE A 123 1.63 -2.82 7.04
N LEU A 124 0.32 -2.59 6.90
CA LEU A 124 -0.50 -1.98 7.93
C LEU A 124 -0.66 -2.89 9.15
N ALA A 125 -0.86 -4.21 8.97
CA ALA A 125 -0.89 -5.16 10.08
C ALA A 125 0.45 -5.17 10.83
N PHE A 126 1.56 -5.14 10.10
CA PHE A 126 2.90 -5.01 10.66
C PHE A 126 3.05 -3.71 11.44
N ALA A 127 2.65 -2.57 10.88
CA ALA A 127 2.73 -1.28 11.56
C ALA A 127 1.86 -1.19 12.83
N ALA A 128 0.78 -1.97 12.91
CA ALA A 128 -0.06 -2.04 14.11
C ALA A 128 0.56 -2.87 15.25
N LEU A 129 1.45 -3.82 14.94
CA LEU A 129 1.94 -4.82 15.89
C LEU A 129 3.44 -4.72 16.18
N ALA A 130 4.21 -4.14 15.26
CA ALA A 130 5.66 -4.06 15.36
C ALA A 130 6.09 -3.10 16.48
N PRO A 131 7.30 -3.28 17.04
CA PRO A 131 7.87 -2.29 17.95
C PRO A 131 7.95 -0.90 17.29
N ASP A 132 7.82 0.15 18.11
CA ASP A 132 7.83 1.55 17.67
C ASP A 132 8.95 1.83 16.66
N GLY A 133 8.60 2.53 15.58
CA GLY A 133 9.53 2.96 14.54
C GLY A 133 9.69 1.97 13.38
N TYR A 134 9.42 0.67 13.56
CA TYR A 134 9.52 -0.30 12.46
C TYR A 134 8.42 -0.07 11.42
N GLY A 135 7.17 0.03 11.85
CA GLY A 135 6.02 0.27 10.97
C GLY A 135 6.13 1.60 10.24
N GLU A 136 6.45 2.65 10.97
CA GLU A 136 6.62 4.00 10.45
C GLU A 136 7.76 4.07 9.43
N ALA A 137 8.88 3.36 9.65
CA ALA A 137 9.97 3.32 8.70
C ALA A 137 9.56 2.66 7.38
N VAL A 138 8.81 1.55 7.43
CA VAL A 138 8.32 0.88 6.20
C VAL A 138 7.32 1.76 5.45
N LEU A 139 6.39 2.39 6.17
CA LEU A 139 5.40 3.29 5.57
C LEU A 139 6.05 4.55 4.98
N ALA A 140 7.10 5.07 5.63
CA ALA A 140 7.88 6.19 5.11
C ALA A 140 8.66 5.80 3.84
N GLU A 141 9.27 4.62 3.81
CA GLU A 141 9.98 4.10 2.63
C GLU A 141 9.05 4.01 1.41
N HIS A 142 7.81 3.55 1.61
CA HIS A 142 6.83 3.42 0.52
C HIS A 142 5.90 4.63 0.37
N ARG A 143 6.24 5.78 0.95
CA ARG A 143 5.36 6.95 0.93
C ARG A 143 5.02 7.44 -0.49
N PRO A 144 5.97 7.53 -1.45
CA PRO A 144 5.63 7.86 -2.84
C PRO A 144 4.64 6.88 -3.47
N ALA A 145 4.83 5.57 -3.28
CA ALA A 145 3.93 4.54 -3.78
C ALA A 145 2.50 4.66 -3.20
N LEU A 146 2.39 4.95 -1.90
CA LEU A 146 1.11 5.21 -1.23
C LEU A 146 0.35 6.39 -1.86
N GLU A 147 1.04 7.48 -2.18
CA GLU A 147 0.41 8.66 -2.79
C GLU A 147 0.02 8.41 -4.25
N LEU A 148 0.77 7.60 -5.00
CA LEU A 148 0.37 7.16 -6.35
C LEU A 148 -0.91 6.33 -6.30
N LEU A 149 -0.96 5.34 -5.39
CA LEU A 149 -2.14 4.51 -5.18
C LEU A 149 -3.34 5.39 -4.77
N ARG A 150 -3.16 6.25 -3.76
CA ARG A 150 -4.21 7.18 -3.29
C ARG A 150 -4.72 8.07 -4.42
N GLY A 151 -3.83 8.68 -5.19
CA GLY A 151 -4.20 9.51 -6.33
C GLY A 151 -4.91 8.75 -7.44
N ALA A 152 -4.50 7.50 -7.70
CA ALA A 152 -5.16 6.64 -8.68
C ALA A 152 -6.58 6.24 -8.25
N LEU A 153 -6.76 5.90 -6.97
CA LEU A 153 -8.07 5.58 -6.39
C LEU A 153 -9.03 6.79 -6.42
N HIS A 154 -8.53 8.00 -6.14
CA HIS A 154 -9.31 9.24 -6.30
C HIS A 154 -9.74 9.48 -7.75
N ARG A 155 -8.83 9.30 -8.72
CA ARG A 155 -9.15 9.46 -10.14
C ARG A 155 -10.17 8.45 -10.66
N SER A 156 -10.25 7.28 -10.05
CA SER A 156 -11.26 6.27 -10.35
C SER A 156 -12.50 6.36 -9.47
N GLU A 157 -12.62 7.39 -8.63
CA GLU A 157 -13.73 7.59 -7.69
C GLU A 157 -13.98 6.37 -6.79
N SER A 158 -12.91 5.65 -6.43
CA SER A 158 -13.01 4.45 -5.62
C SER A 158 -13.19 4.83 -4.14
N PRO A 159 -14.16 4.23 -3.41
CA PRO A 159 -14.31 4.44 -1.97
C PRO A 159 -13.02 4.17 -1.18
N TYR A 160 -12.20 3.22 -1.63
CA TYR A 160 -10.92 2.88 -1.00
C TYR A 160 -9.94 4.07 -0.97
N ALA A 161 -10.13 5.10 -1.80
CA ALA A 161 -9.37 6.35 -1.70
C ALA A 161 -9.45 6.97 -0.29
N HIS A 162 -10.61 6.85 0.36
CA HIS A 162 -10.82 7.37 1.71
C HIS A 162 -10.09 6.57 2.80
N VAL A 163 -9.86 5.27 2.59
CA VAL A 163 -8.99 4.48 3.49
C VAL A 163 -7.55 5.00 3.42
N LEU A 164 -7.08 5.31 2.21
CA LEU A 164 -5.75 5.90 2.01
C LEU A 164 -5.66 7.36 2.50
N ASP A 165 -6.73 8.14 2.40
CA ASP A 165 -6.81 9.48 3.00
C ASP A 165 -6.63 9.41 4.52
N ALA A 166 -7.31 8.45 5.18
CA ALA A 166 -7.19 8.25 6.61
C ALA A 166 -5.77 7.84 7.05
N LEU A 167 -5.12 6.97 6.26
CA LEU A 167 -3.72 6.60 6.46
C LEU A 167 -2.82 7.83 6.35
N VAL A 168 -2.89 8.54 5.21
CA VAL A 168 -2.01 9.66 4.90
C VAL A 168 -2.18 10.84 5.86
N ALA A 169 -3.39 11.08 6.36
CA ALA A 169 -3.68 12.14 7.33
C ALA A 169 -2.92 11.99 8.66
N GLY A 170 -2.62 10.75 9.07
CA GLY A 170 -1.84 10.48 10.29
C GLY A 170 -0.34 10.32 10.04
N LEU A 171 0.12 10.33 8.78
CA LEU A 171 1.55 10.28 8.46
C LEU A 171 2.16 11.70 8.39
N PRO A 172 3.48 11.84 8.61
CA PRO A 172 4.18 13.10 8.37
C PRO A 172 3.97 13.63 6.95
N ALA A 173 4.11 14.95 6.77
CA ALA A 173 4.10 15.55 5.44
C ALA A 173 5.27 15.00 4.60
N LEU A 174 5.02 14.87 3.29
CA LEU A 174 6.05 14.51 2.32
C LEU A 174 7.26 15.45 2.42
N LYS A 175 8.45 14.87 2.43
CA LYS A 175 9.71 15.59 2.25
C LYS A 175 9.90 15.95 0.78
N SER A 176 10.78 16.91 0.50
CA SER A 176 11.07 17.32 -0.88
C SER A 176 11.57 16.15 -1.75
N GLU A 177 12.45 15.31 -1.20
CA GLU A 177 12.99 14.12 -1.88
C GLU A 177 11.87 13.12 -2.24
N GLU A 178 10.96 12.85 -1.31
CA GLU A 178 9.80 11.96 -1.51
C GLU A 178 8.84 12.55 -2.56
N HIS A 179 8.74 13.89 -2.65
CA HIS A 179 7.94 14.56 -3.68
C HIS A 179 8.57 14.44 -5.07
N GLU A 180 9.88 14.62 -5.19
CA GLU A 180 10.62 14.44 -6.44
C GLU A 180 10.49 13.00 -6.95
N GLU A 181 10.64 12.03 -6.06
CA GLU A 181 10.45 10.61 -6.38
C GLU A 181 9.02 10.30 -6.82
N LEU A 182 8.01 10.82 -6.12
CA LEU A 182 6.60 10.70 -6.51
C LEU A 182 6.35 11.23 -7.93
N VAL A 183 6.86 12.43 -8.25
CA VAL A 183 6.70 13.04 -9.59
C VAL A 183 7.37 12.18 -10.65
N LYS A 184 8.57 11.67 -10.38
CA LYS A 184 9.29 10.78 -11.29
C LYS A 184 8.52 9.48 -11.53
N MET A 185 8.11 8.79 -10.46
CA MET A 185 7.35 7.54 -10.57
C MET A 185 6.01 7.73 -11.28
N ALA A 186 5.34 8.88 -11.08
CA ALA A 186 4.11 9.21 -11.79
C ALA A 186 4.33 9.39 -13.30
N ALA A 187 5.49 9.93 -13.71
CA ALA A 187 5.84 10.14 -15.10
C ALA A 187 6.33 8.87 -15.80
N ASP A 188 7.20 8.11 -15.13
CA ASP A 188 7.85 6.93 -15.69
C ASP A 188 6.96 5.67 -15.62
N GLY A 189 6.07 5.61 -14.62
CA GLY A 189 5.35 4.39 -14.28
C GLY A 189 6.26 3.28 -13.73
N PRO A 190 5.68 2.15 -13.30
CA PRO A 190 6.46 0.97 -12.92
C PRO A 190 7.32 0.47 -14.09
N PRO A 191 8.58 0.06 -13.87
CA PRO A 191 9.41 -0.54 -14.91
C PRO A 191 8.74 -1.77 -15.55
N ASP A 192 8.76 -1.87 -16.88
CA ASP A 192 8.30 -3.03 -17.62
C ASP A 192 9.23 -4.24 -17.44
N GLU A 193 8.68 -5.44 -17.61
CA GLU A 193 9.36 -6.72 -17.41
C GLU A 193 10.30 -7.07 -18.58
N ASP A 194 11.57 -7.37 -18.32
CA ASP A 194 12.57 -7.77 -19.33
C ASP A 194 12.51 -9.26 -19.75
N VAL A 195 11.60 -10.08 -19.21
CA VAL A 195 11.63 -11.55 -19.48
C VAL A 195 10.73 -11.95 -20.66
N GLY A 196 11.37 -12.54 -21.68
CA GLY A 196 10.73 -13.05 -22.90
C GLY A 196 11.32 -12.51 -24.22
N LEU A 197 12.25 -11.56 -24.18
CA LEU A 197 12.85 -10.94 -25.37
C LEU A 197 14.15 -11.59 -25.85
N GLU A 198 14.68 -12.59 -25.13
CA GLU A 198 15.74 -13.43 -25.69
C GLU A 198 15.11 -14.38 -26.71
N PRO A 199 15.47 -14.31 -28.01
CA PRO A 199 15.03 -15.31 -28.97
C PRO A 199 15.50 -16.66 -28.44
N PHE A 200 14.60 -17.63 -28.32
CA PHE A 200 15.01 -19.02 -28.15
C PHE A 200 16.03 -19.31 -29.26
N GLY A 201 17.28 -19.56 -28.86
CA GLY A 201 18.34 -19.95 -29.78
C GLY A 201 17.90 -21.16 -30.60
N PRO A 202 18.34 -21.28 -31.87
CA PRO A 202 17.81 -22.28 -32.79
C PRO A 202 17.95 -23.71 -32.23
N PRO A 203 16.97 -24.60 -32.50
CA PRO A 203 16.81 -25.91 -31.85
C PRO A 203 17.87 -26.98 -32.15
N GLU A 204 19.02 -26.64 -32.73
CA GLU A 204 20.02 -27.62 -33.23
C GLU A 204 21.05 -28.11 -32.21
N ALA A 205 20.87 -27.87 -30.91
CA ALA A 205 21.81 -28.29 -29.87
C ALA A 205 21.19 -29.17 -28.77
N MET A 206 20.33 -30.12 -29.13
CA MET A 206 19.92 -31.19 -28.21
C MET A 206 20.64 -32.49 -28.59
N PRO A 207 21.55 -33.02 -27.76
CA PRO A 207 22.18 -34.31 -28.03
C PRO A 207 21.13 -35.41 -27.90
N THR A 208 20.89 -36.14 -28.98
CA THR A 208 20.04 -37.33 -29.00
C THR A 208 20.71 -38.44 -28.19
N GLY A 209 20.31 -38.56 -26.93
CA GLY A 209 20.71 -39.66 -26.05
C GLY A 209 20.21 -40.99 -26.62
N ALA A 210 21.13 -41.82 -27.07
CA ALA A 210 20.89 -43.19 -27.50
C ALA A 210 20.22 -44.01 -26.37
N ARG A 211 19.14 -44.72 -26.70
CA ARG A 211 18.63 -45.82 -25.88
C ARG A 211 18.94 -47.15 -26.58
N ARG A 212 19.47 -48.08 -25.78
CA ARG A 212 19.80 -49.46 -26.11
C ARG A 212 18.60 -50.25 -26.60
#